data_AF-A0A556BCR1-F1
#
_entry.id   AF-A0A556BCR1-F1
#
_cell.length_a   1.000
_cell.length_b   1.000
_cell.length_c   1.000
_cell.angle_alpha   90.00
_cell.angle_beta   90.00
_cell.angle_gamma   90.00
#
_symmetry.space_group_name_H-M   'P 1'
#
loop_
_entity.id
_entity.type
_entity.pdbx_description
1 polymer ?
#
loop_
_entity_poly.entity_id
_entity_poly.type
_entity_poly.pdbx_seq_one_letter_code
_entity_poly.pdbx_strand_id
1 'polypeptide(L)'
;MKVARGRELLTSEQRQVLMQIPEDEWVLGTYYTFSKRDLEIINKRRREENRLGFAVQLAVLRYPGWPYTHIKNIPDSVIHYISKQIGASPSSLKLYPQRDNTLWDHLKEIRIEYKLVTFTLKEYRMTFKHLHQLALENGDAIHLLHECIDFL
;
A
#
# COMPACT_ATOMS: atom_id res chain seq x y z
N MET A 1 -8.13 36.82 -1.64
CA MET A 1 -8.17 35.99 -0.41
C MET A 1 -7.74 34.57 -0.76
N LYS A 2 -6.55 34.14 -0.31
CA LYS A 2 -6.15 32.73 -0.36
C LYS A 2 -6.95 32.00 0.72
N VAL A 3 -7.84 31.09 0.32
CA VAL A 3 -8.41 30.10 1.24
C VAL A 3 -7.22 29.39 1.89
N ALA A 4 -7.11 29.47 3.22
CA ALA A 4 -6.06 28.76 3.94
C ALA A 4 -6.16 27.28 3.56
N ARG A 5 -5.15 26.75 2.84
CA ARG A 5 -4.96 25.31 2.74
C ARG A 5 -4.85 24.83 4.18
N GLY A 6 -5.82 24.04 4.63
CA GLY A 6 -5.98 23.64 6.01
C GLY A 6 -4.66 23.17 6.63
N ARG A 7 -4.45 23.48 7.90
CA ARG A 7 -3.34 23.00 8.71
C ARG A 7 -3.17 21.50 8.47
N GLU A 8 -1.94 21.02 8.26
CA GLU A 8 -1.69 19.57 8.18
C GLU A 8 -2.26 18.90 9.43
N LEU A 9 -3.26 18.02 9.24
CA LEU A 9 -4.00 17.39 10.35
C LEU A 9 -3.17 16.33 11.07
N LEU A 10 -2.34 15.60 10.33
CA LEU A 10 -1.45 14.59 10.87
C LEU A 10 -0.04 15.17 11.06
N THR A 11 0.54 14.91 12.22
CA THR A 11 1.96 15.13 12.49
C THR A 11 2.84 14.22 11.63
N SER A 12 4.12 14.54 11.49
CA SER A 12 5.07 13.69 10.76
C SER A 12 5.21 12.30 11.37
N GLU A 13 5.15 12.18 12.70
CA GLU A 13 5.21 10.92 13.43
C GLU A 13 3.97 10.06 13.12
N GLN A 14 2.78 10.63 13.21
CA GLN A 14 1.52 9.95 12.85
C GLN A 14 1.54 9.43 11.40
N ARG A 15 2.05 10.22 10.45
CA ARG A 15 2.20 9.77 9.06
C ARG A 15 3.18 8.60 8.92
N GLN A 16 4.28 8.63 9.66
CA GLN A 16 5.27 7.54 9.64
C GLN A 16 4.66 6.24 10.18
N VAL A 17 3.90 6.30 11.26
CA VAL A 17 3.20 5.13 11.83
C VAL A 17 2.24 4.52 10.80
N LEU A 18 1.45 5.34 10.10
CA LEU A 18 0.53 4.87 9.05
C LEU A 18 1.21 4.28 7.81
N MET A 19 2.49 4.57 7.59
CA MET A 19 3.28 4.05 6.48
C MET A 19 4.19 2.90 6.89
N GLN A 20 4.18 2.51 8.18
CA GLN A 20 5.10 1.53 8.71
C GLN A 20 4.75 0.14 8.15
N ILE A 21 5.76 -0.52 7.57
CA ILE A 21 5.63 -1.92 7.19
C ILE A 21 5.76 -2.78 8.45
N PRO A 22 4.83 -3.72 8.68
CA PRO A 22 4.94 -4.64 9.80
C PRO A 22 6.09 -5.62 9.55
N GLU A 23 6.82 -5.95 10.61
CA GLU A 23 7.83 -7.01 10.61
C GLU A 23 7.42 -8.22 11.47
N ASP A 24 6.30 -8.09 12.19
CA ASP A 24 5.74 -9.15 13.00
C ASP A 24 5.23 -10.31 12.12
N GLU A 25 5.67 -11.53 12.42
CA GLU A 25 5.39 -12.71 11.60
C GLU A 25 3.90 -13.02 11.47
N TRP A 26 3.09 -12.74 12.51
CA TRP A 26 1.65 -12.94 12.46
C TRP A 26 0.98 -11.94 11.52
N VAL A 27 1.42 -10.69 11.54
CA VAL A 27 0.94 -9.66 10.60
C VAL A 27 1.38 -9.97 9.17
N LEU A 28 2.62 -10.43 8.97
CA LEU A 28 3.10 -10.89 7.66
C LEU A 28 2.26 -12.07 7.14
N GLY A 29 1.96 -13.05 7.99
CA GLY A 29 1.09 -14.18 7.66
C GLY A 29 -0.31 -13.73 7.24
N THR A 30 -0.83 -12.69 7.88
CA THR A 30 -2.19 -12.17 7.61
C THR A 30 -2.26 -11.40 6.29
N TYR A 31 -1.33 -10.48 6.04
CA TYR A 31 -1.44 -9.55 4.93
C TYR A 31 -0.56 -9.88 3.72
N TYR A 32 0.58 -10.55 3.92
CA TYR A 32 1.60 -10.76 2.89
C TYR A 32 1.66 -12.20 2.38
N THR A 33 0.79 -13.09 2.86
CA THR A 33 0.60 -14.41 2.25
C THR A 33 -0.15 -14.27 0.92
N PHE A 34 0.42 -14.80 -0.15
CA PHE A 34 -0.16 -14.78 -1.48
C PHE A 34 -1.13 -15.95 -1.70
N SER A 35 -2.30 -15.63 -2.23
CA SER A 35 -3.24 -16.61 -2.74
C SER A 35 -2.72 -17.28 -4.02
N LYS A 36 -3.33 -18.40 -4.44
CA LYS A 36 -3.00 -19.03 -5.73
C LYS A 36 -3.12 -18.06 -6.90
N ARG A 37 -4.18 -17.24 -6.92
CA ARG A 37 -4.40 -16.21 -7.94
C ARG A 37 -3.30 -15.16 -7.94
N ASP A 38 -2.85 -14.76 -6.76
CA ASP A 38 -1.77 -13.78 -6.64
C ASP A 38 -0.48 -14.34 -7.25
N LEU A 39 -0.15 -15.60 -6.93
CA LEU A 39 1.01 -16.30 -7.46
C LEU A 39 0.94 -16.44 -8.98
N GLU A 40 -0.22 -16.79 -9.54
CA GLU A 40 -0.45 -16.84 -10.98
C GLU A 40 -0.18 -15.48 -11.65
N ILE A 41 -0.69 -14.40 -11.07
CA ILE A 41 -0.46 -13.04 -11.55
C ILE A 41 1.04 -12.71 -11.44
N ILE A 42 1.66 -12.85 -10.27
CA ILE A 42 3.09 -12.56 -10.03
C ILE A 42 3.96 -13.30 -11.05
N ASN A 43 3.69 -14.58 -11.30
CA ASN A 43 4.48 -15.44 -12.17
C ASN A 43 4.32 -15.16 -13.67
N LYS A 44 3.45 -14.22 -14.08
CA LYS A 44 3.43 -13.70 -15.46
C LYS A 44 4.75 -13.01 -15.85
N ARG A 45 5.53 -12.53 -14.86
CA ARG A 45 6.82 -11.87 -15.11
C ARG A 45 7.91 -12.91 -15.33
N ARG A 46 8.69 -12.74 -16.41
CA ARG A 46 9.79 -13.67 -16.76
C ARG A 46 11.03 -13.49 -15.88
N ARG A 47 11.36 -12.25 -15.53
CA ARG A 47 12.59 -11.93 -14.78
C ARG A 47 12.33 -11.97 -13.27
N GLU A 48 13.29 -12.51 -12.53
CA GLU A 48 13.17 -12.72 -11.09
C GLU A 48 12.97 -11.39 -10.33
N GLU A 49 13.74 -10.36 -10.67
CA GLU A 49 13.65 -9.03 -10.07
C GLU A 49 12.27 -8.39 -10.29
N ASN A 50 11.66 -8.63 -11.45
CA ASN A 50 10.32 -8.12 -11.76
C ASN A 50 9.22 -8.91 -11.05
N ARG A 51 9.40 -10.22 -10.85
CA ARG A 51 8.48 -11.04 -10.05
C ARG A 51 8.51 -10.59 -8.60
N LEU A 52 9.70 -10.47 -8.00
CA LEU A 52 9.87 -10.02 -6.63
C LEU A 52 9.40 -8.58 -6.44
N GLY A 53 9.78 -7.67 -7.35
CA GLY A 53 9.31 -6.28 -7.33
C GLY A 53 7.79 -6.16 -7.42
N PHE A 54 7.14 -6.91 -8.31
CA PHE A 54 5.67 -6.94 -8.39
C PHE A 54 5.03 -7.50 -7.12
N ALA A 55 5.57 -8.60 -6.57
CA ALA A 55 5.06 -9.20 -5.35
C ALA A 55 5.17 -8.24 -4.16
N VAL A 56 6.29 -7.54 -4.02
CA VAL A 56 6.47 -6.50 -2.98
C VAL A 56 5.48 -5.36 -3.18
N GLN A 57 5.31 -4.84 -4.41
CA GLN A 57 4.31 -3.80 -4.69
C GLN A 57 2.90 -4.23 -4.26
N LEU A 58 2.51 -5.46 -4.60
CA LEU A 58 1.21 -6.01 -4.25
C LEU A 58 1.05 -6.11 -2.73
N ALA A 59 2.06 -6.61 -2.02
CA ALA A 59 2.03 -6.75 -0.57
C ALA A 59 1.84 -5.40 0.12
N VAL A 60 2.68 -4.41 -0.22
CA VAL A 60 2.62 -3.10 0.45
C VAL A 60 1.37 -2.29 0.14
N LEU A 61 0.79 -2.50 -1.04
CA LEU A 61 -0.46 -1.88 -1.44
C LEU A 61 -1.68 -2.53 -0.75
N ARG A 62 -1.58 -3.79 -0.32
CA ARG A 62 -2.60 -4.42 0.54
C ARG A 62 -2.50 -3.91 1.97
N TYR A 63 -1.29 -3.83 2.49
CA TYR A 63 -1.01 -3.30 3.82
C TYR A 63 0.43 -2.78 3.85
N PRO A 64 0.73 -1.59 4.37
CA PRO A 64 -0.19 -0.64 5.00
C PRO A 64 -1.11 0.13 4.03
N GLY A 65 -1.12 -0.20 2.74
CA GLY A 65 -2.01 0.45 1.76
C GLY A 65 -1.33 1.54 0.92
N TRP A 66 0.01 1.58 0.94
CA TRP A 66 0.79 2.60 0.25
C TRP A 66 1.47 2.05 -1.00
N PRO A 67 1.48 2.81 -2.11
CA PRO A 67 2.22 2.39 -3.29
C PRO A 67 3.73 2.37 -2.99
N TYR A 68 4.43 1.44 -3.62
CA TYR A 68 5.87 1.21 -3.44
C TYR A 68 6.73 2.49 -3.58
N THR A 69 6.34 3.44 -4.43
CA THR A 69 7.02 4.74 -4.60
C THR A 69 7.04 5.62 -3.37
N HIS A 70 6.11 5.42 -2.43
CA HIS A 70 5.99 6.19 -1.20
C HIS A 70 6.66 5.52 -0.02
N ILE A 71 7.09 4.26 -0.19
CA ILE A 71 7.75 3.49 0.86
C ILE A 71 9.25 3.59 0.67
N LYS A 72 9.93 4.15 1.67
CA LYS A 72 11.37 4.46 1.60
C LYS A 72 12.25 3.23 1.73
N ASN A 73 11.82 2.24 2.51
CA ASN A 73 12.58 1.02 2.76
C ASN A 73 11.62 -0.14 3.03
N ILE A 74 11.93 -1.31 2.47
CA ILE A 74 11.23 -2.56 2.77
C ILE A 74 12.13 -3.37 3.70
N PRO A 75 11.66 -3.78 4.89
CA PRO A 75 12.45 -4.60 5.79
C PRO A 75 12.93 -5.91 5.15
N ASP A 76 14.14 -6.34 5.48
CA ASP A 76 14.71 -7.59 4.92
C ASP A 76 13.86 -8.82 5.28
N SER A 77 13.27 -8.83 6.47
CA SER A 77 12.33 -9.87 6.95
C SER A 77 11.15 -10.06 5.97
N VAL A 78 10.55 -8.94 5.54
CA VAL A 78 9.46 -8.89 4.57
C VAL A 78 9.91 -9.38 3.20
N ILE A 79 11.09 -8.94 2.74
CA ILE A 79 11.62 -9.36 1.42
C ILE A 79 11.83 -10.87 1.41
N HIS A 80 12.44 -11.44 2.46
CA HIS A 80 12.65 -12.88 2.58
C HIS A 80 11.33 -13.65 2.65
N TYR A 81 10.35 -13.15 3.41
CA TYR A 81 9.03 -13.74 3.52
C TYR A 81 8.34 -13.84 2.16
N ILE A 82 8.35 -12.75 1.40
CA ILE A 82 7.75 -12.66 0.05
C ILE A 82 8.53 -13.54 -0.94
N SER A 83 9.86 -13.47 -0.94
CA SER A 83 10.68 -14.17 -1.93
C SER A 83 10.55 -15.69 -1.80
N LYS A 84 10.41 -16.21 -0.57
CA LYS A 84 10.19 -17.64 -0.30
C LYS A 84 8.91 -18.17 -0.95
N GLN A 85 7.83 -17.40 -0.94
CA GLN A 85 6.54 -17.81 -1.53
C GLN A 85 6.59 -17.95 -3.05
N ILE A 86 7.47 -17.20 -3.70
CA ILE A 86 7.62 -17.21 -5.16
C ILE A 86 8.89 -17.95 -5.60
N GLY A 87 9.71 -18.47 -4.68
CA GLY A 87 10.97 -19.12 -5.02
C GLY A 87 11.94 -18.17 -5.75
N ALA A 88 12.03 -16.92 -5.31
CA ALA A 88 12.96 -15.91 -5.84
C ALA A 88 14.09 -15.63 -4.84
N SER A 89 15.25 -15.20 -5.35
CA SER A 89 16.32 -14.65 -4.53
C SER A 89 15.92 -13.30 -3.93
N PRO A 90 15.99 -13.09 -2.60
CA PRO A 90 15.74 -11.78 -1.97
C PRO A 90 16.60 -10.66 -2.58
N SER A 91 17.84 -10.98 -2.95
CA SER A 91 18.79 -10.00 -3.51
C SER A 91 18.39 -9.47 -4.88
N SER A 92 17.53 -10.18 -5.62
CA SER A 92 17.03 -9.76 -6.93
C SER A 92 16.24 -8.44 -6.86
N LEU A 93 15.65 -8.10 -5.70
CA LEU A 93 14.92 -6.85 -5.53
C LEU A 93 15.82 -5.63 -5.76
N LYS A 94 17.13 -5.73 -5.51
CA LYS A 94 18.09 -4.64 -5.75
C LYS A 94 18.20 -4.24 -7.23
N LEU A 95 17.82 -5.14 -8.13
CA LEU A 95 17.78 -4.89 -9.57
C LEU A 95 16.43 -4.32 -10.04
N TYR A 96 15.49 -4.13 -9.11
CA TYR A 96 14.14 -3.66 -9.39
C TYR A 96 13.93 -2.20 -8.91
N PRO A 97 13.36 -1.31 -9.73
CA PRO A 97 13.06 -1.49 -11.16
C PRO A 97 14.27 -1.16 -12.04
N GLN A 98 14.48 -1.90 -13.13
CA GLN A 98 15.53 -1.52 -14.11
C GLN A 98 15.13 -0.31 -14.98
N ARG A 99 13.83 -0.02 -15.09
CA ARG A 99 13.27 1.13 -15.82
C ARG A 99 12.12 1.70 -15.00
N ASP A 100 12.07 3.02 -14.83
CA ASP A 100 11.03 3.66 -14.02
C ASP A 100 9.61 3.30 -14.47
N ASN A 101 9.39 3.16 -15.78
CA ASN A 101 8.08 2.75 -16.32
C ASN A 101 7.61 1.38 -15.80
N THR A 102 8.53 0.45 -15.52
CA THR A 102 8.17 -0.88 -15.00
C THR A 102 7.44 -0.79 -13.67
N LEU A 103 7.82 0.16 -12.82
CA LEU A 103 7.15 0.37 -11.54
C LEU A 103 5.69 0.78 -11.76
N TRP A 104 5.45 1.77 -12.62
CA TRP A 104 4.12 2.30 -12.91
C TRP A 104 3.23 1.31 -13.66
N ASP A 105 3.80 0.56 -14.60
CA ASP A 105 3.10 -0.50 -15.33
C ASP A 105 2.62 -1.60 -14.37
N HIS A 106 3.48 -2.02 -13.43
CA HIS A 106 3.11 -2.97 -12.38
C HIS A 106 1.99 -2.43 -11.49
N LEU A 107 2.09 -1.20 -11.00
CA LEU A 107 1.04 -0.58 -10.19
C LEU A 107 -0.29 -0.50 -10.95
N LYS A 108 -0.25 -0.14 -12.24
CA LYS A 108 -1.43 -0.11 -13.11
C LYS A 108 -2.06 -1.50 -13.24
N GLU A 109 -1.25 -2.53 -13.46
CA GLU A 109 -1.73 -3.90 -13.56
C GLU A 109 -2.35 -4.40 -12.25
N ILE A 110 -1.72 -4.13 -11.10
CA ILE A 110 -2.28 -4.44 -9.77
C ILE A 110 -3.66 -3.80 -9.62
N ARG A 111 -3.79 -2.52 -9.95
CA ARG A 111 -5.08 -1.82 -9.83
C ARG A 111 -6.18 -2.45 -10.70
N ILE A 112 -5.84 -2.91 -11.90
CA ILE A 112 -6.79 -3.57 -12.79
C ILE A 112 -7.18 -4.95 -12.26
N GLU A 113 -6.20 -5.79 -11.91
CA GLU A 113 -6.42 -7.18 -11.47
C GLU A 113 -7.22 -7.25 -10.16
N TYR A 114 -6.96 -6.33 -9.23
CA TYR A 114 -7.61 -6.26 -7.92
C TYR A 114 -8.72 -5.20 -7.83
N LYS A 115 -9.12 -4.62 -8.97
CA LYS A 115 -10.22 -3.64 -9.07
C LYS A 115 -10.09 -2.46 -8.10
N LEU A 116 -8.86 -1.98 -7.89
CA LEU A 116 -8.59 -0.85 -7.02
C LEU A 116 -8.98 0.45 -7.73
N VAL A 117 -9.85 1.22 -7.07
CA VAL A 117 -10.37 2.48 -7.58
C VAL A 117 -9.54 3.67 -7.09
N THR A 118 -9.51 4.74 -7.88
CA THR A 118 -8.98 6.03 -7.41
C THR A 118 -9.96 6.66 -6.44
N PHE A 119 -9.46 7.32 -5.41
CA PHE A 119 -10.26 8.22 -4.58
C PHE A 119 -10.66 9.46 -5.40
N THR A 120 -11.93 9.59 -5.77
CA THR A 120 -12.45 10.71 -6.58
C THR A 120 -13.29 11.66 -5.73
N LEU A 121 -13.86 12.68 -6.37
CA LEU A 121 -14.81 13.60 -5.72
C LEU A 121 -16.07 12.87 -5.20
N LYS A 122 -16.43 11.73 -5.79
CA LYS A 122 -17.54 10.90 -5.31
C LYS A 122 -17.22 10.31 -3.93
N GLU A 123 -16.09 9.62 -3.81
CA GLU A 123 -15.62 9.04 -2.55
C GLU A 123 -15.41 10.12 -1.49
N TYR A 124 -14.84 11.27 -1.87
CA TYR A 124 -14.74 12.45 -1.00
C TYR A 124 -16.10 12.89 -0.43
N ARG A 125 -17.14 13.02 -1.28
CA ARG A 125 -18.46 13.48 -0.82
C ARG A 125 -19.13 12.45 0.10
N MET A 126 -18.98 11.16 -0.21
CA MET A 126 -19.53 10.07 0.59
C MET A 126 -18.87 10.03 1.98
N THR A 127 -17.53 10.01 2.01
CA THR A 127 -16.75 10.01 3.25
C THR A 127 -16.97 11.29 4.06
N PHE A 128 -16.99 12.46 3.42
CA PHE A 128 -17.29 13.72 4.12
C PHE A 128 -18.65 13.66 4.82
N LYS A 129 -19.70 13.17 4.16
CA LYS A 129 -21.03 13.06 4.77
C LYS A 129 -21.03 12.12 5.97
N HIS A 130 -20.29 11.02 5.91
CA HIS A 130 -20.15 10.07 7.00
C HIS A 130 -19.35 10.65 8.18
N LEU A 131 -18.19 11.24 7.90
CA LEU A 131 -17.27 11.76 8.90
C LEU A 131 -17.70 13.08 9.52
N HIS A 132 -18.60 13.84 8.88
CA HIS A 132 -18.94 15.18 9.35
C HIS A 132 -19.50 15.17 10.79
N GLN A 133 -20.40 14.24 11.09
CA GLN A 133 -20.97 14.11 12.44
C GLN A 133 -19.93 13.61 13.44
N LEU A 134 -19.15 12.60 13.06
CA LEU A 134 -18.07 12.04 13.89
C LEU A 134 -17.04 13.11 14.25
N ALA A 135 -16.70 13.99 13.31
CA ALA A 135 -15.73 15.07 13.53
C ALA A 135 -16.23 16.16 14.49
N LEU A 136 -17.55 16.33 14.63
CA LEU A 136 -18.13 17.24 15.62
C LEU A 136 -18.07 16.66 17.04
N GLU A 137 -18.12 15.34 17.15
CA GLU A 137 -18.07 14.60 18.42
C GLU A 137 -16.61 14.33 18.87
N ASN A 138 -15.74 14.00 17.93
CA ASN A 138 -14.34 13.71 18.14
C ASN A 138 -13.48 14.30 17.00
N GLY A 139 -12.73 15.36 17.32
CA GLY A 139 -11.83 16.04 16.39
C GLY A 139 -10.47 15.36 16.20
N ASP A 140 -10.23 14.18 16.78
CA ASP A 140 -8.98 13.45 16.60
C ASP A 140 -8.81 12.95 15.16
N ALA A 141 -7.73 13.38 14.51
CA ALA A 141 -7.50 13.11 13.10
C ALA A 141 -7.20 11.63 12.80
N ILE A 142 -6.64 10.88 13.75
CA ILE A 142 -6.35 9.45 13.58
C ILE A 142 -7.64 8.65 13.65
N HIS A 143 -8.49 8.94 14.62
CA HIS A 143 -9.81 8.33 14.73
C HIS A 143 -10.62 8.54 13.44
N LEU A 144 -10.73 9.78 12.96
CA LEU A 144 -11.46 10.08 11.71
C LEU A 144 -10.85 9.42 10.47
N LEU A 145 -9.54 9.19 10.45
CA LEU A 145 -8.88 8.48 9.36
C LEU A 145 -9.23 6.99 9.36
N HIS A 146 -9.24 6.33 10.53
CA HIS A 146 -9.67 4.93 10.63
C HIS A 146 -11.14 4.77 10.24
N GLU A 147 -12.03 5.61 10.77
CA GLU A 147 -13.45 5.61 10.39
C GLU A 147 -13.65 5.82 8.88
N CYS A 148 -12.81 6.67 8.25
CA CYS A 148 -12.85 6.88 6.80
C CYS A 148 -12.47 5.62 6.02
N ILE A 149 -11.41 4.94 6.45
CA ILE A 149 -10.90 3.73 5.79
C ILE A 149 -11.90 2.58 5.95
N ASP A 150 -12.47 2.41 7.15
CA ASP A 150 -13.44 1.34 7.43
C ASP A 150 -14.77 1.55 6.70
N PHE A 151 -15.13 2.80 6.40
CA PHE A 151 -16.34 3.14 5.65
C PHE A 151 -16.24 2.90 4.13
N LEU A 152 -15.03 2.96 3.55
CA LEU A 152 -14.79 2.87 2.10
C LEU A 152 -14.78 1.42 1.59
#